data_AF-A0A5K1JWS1-F1
#
_entry.id   AF-A0A5K1JWS1-F1
#
_cell.length_a   1.000
_cell.length_b   1.000
_cell.length_c   1.000
_cell.angle_alpha   90.00
_cell.angle_beta   90.00
_cell.angle_gamma   90.00
#
_symmetry.space_group_name_H-M   'P 1'
#
loop_
_entity.id
_entity.type
_entity.pdbx_description
1 polymer ?
#
loop_
_entity_poly.entity_id
_entity_poly.type
_entity_poly.pdbx_seq_one_letter_code
_entity_poly.pdbx_strand_id
1 'polypeptide(L)'
;MTLAAFCVANIVGTETFLPKDAPRYLPGKISILVLLTAQLGLCFIIRWVNLWMNKKKKRGLEELKARNGWTEEDVKRERERAAFSDMTDKQNPFFEYTA
;
A
#
# COMPACT_ATOMS: atom_id res chain seq x y z
N MET A 1 -0.04 -1.11 -17.80
CA MET A 1 1.12 -0.77 -16.93
C MET A 1 1.93 -2.00 -16.53
N THR A 2 1.31 -3.06 -16.01
CA THR A 2 2.02 -4.29 -15.58
C THR A 2 2.82 -4.97 -16.69
N LEU A 3 2.24 -5.13 -17.88
CA LEU A 3 2.94 -5.73 -19.03
C LEU A 3 4.15 -4.90 -19.48
N ALA A 4 4.01 -3.58 -19.57
CA ALA A 4 5.10 -2.69 -19.95
C ALA A 4 6.26 -2.74 -18.94
N ALA A 5 5.94 -2.71 -17.64
CA ALA A 5 6.95 -2.84 -16.58
C ALA A 5 7.68 -4.20 -16.65
N PHE A 6 6.96 -5.28 -16.93
CA PHE A 6 7.55 -6.61 -17.10
C PHE A 6 8.53 -6.66 -18.28
N CYS A 7 8.14 -6.15 -19.45
CA CYS A 7 9.05 -6.09 -20.61
C CYS A 7 10.32 -5.29 -20.30
N VAL A 8 10.18 -4.13 -19.65
CA VAL A 8 11.33 -3.29 -19.25
C VAL A 8 12.24 -4.04 -18.27
N ALA A 9 11.67 -4.72 -17.27
CA ALA A 9 12.45 -5.47 -16.30
C ALA A 9 13.29 -6.60 -16.94
N ASN A 10 12.74 -7.29 -17.95
CA ASN A 10 13.48 -8.32 -18.68
C ASN A 10 14.67 -7.74 -19.47
N ILE A 11 14.48 -6.59 -20.13
CA ILE A 11 15.56 -5.91 -20.87
C ILE A 11 16.65 -5.41 -19.90
N VAL A 12 16.26 -4.75 -18.81
CA VAL A 12 17.23 -4.26 -17.81
C VAL A 12 18.00 -5.41 -17.17
N GLY A 13 17.32 -6.52 -16.88
CA GLY A 13 17.93 -7.72 -16.32
C GLY A 13 19.06 -8.28 -17.19
N THR A 14 18.85 -8.42 -18.50
CA THR A 14 19.89 -8.91 -19.41
C THR A 14 21.10 -7.98 -19.50
N GLU A 15 20.86 -6.66 -19.44
CA GLU A 15 21.93 -5.65 -19.47
C GLU A 15 22.75 -5.58 -18.17
N THR A 16 22.27 -6.16 -17.06
CA THR A 16 23.00 -6.15 -15.80
C THR A 16 24.04 -7.28 -15.67
N PHE A 17 23.94 -8.33 -16.50
CA PHE A 17 24.82 -9.50 -16.47
C PHE A 17 25.77 -9.51 -17.67
N LEU A 18 26.74 -8.60 -17.66
CA LEU A 18 27.69 -8.45 -18.76
C LEU A 18 28.78 -9.53 -18.74
N PRO A 19 29.23 -10.05 -19.91
CA PRO A 19 30.30 -11.03 -20.00
C PRO A 19 31.63 -10.57 -19.38
N LYS A 20 31.90 -9.26 -19.37
CA LYS A 20 33.11 -8.67 -18.78
C LYS A 20 33.24 -8.89 -17.27
N ASP A 21 32.12 -9.15 -16.60
CA ASP A 21 32.05 -9.37 -15.15
C ASP A 21 32.05 -10.87 -14.80
N ALA A 22 32.22 -11.74 -15.80
CA ALA A 22 32.36 -13.18 -15.61
C ALA A 22 33.67 -13.52 -14.86
N PRO A 23 33.72 -14.63 -14.10
CA PRO A 23 32.65 -15.60 -13.84
C PRO A 23 31.75 -15.22 -12.65
N ARG A 24 32.08 -14.14 -11.93
CA ARG A 24 31.45 -13.85 -10.64
C ARG A 24 30.18 -13.00 -10.75
N TYR A 25 30.05 -12.18 -11.79
CA TYR A 25 28.92 -11.28 -12.09
C TYR A 25 28.50 -10.44 -10.87
N LEU A 26 29.49 -9.85 -10.17
CA LEU A 26 29.24 -9.07 -8.94
C LEU A 26 28.20 -7.96 -9.15
N PRO A 27 28.29 -7.12 -10.21
CA PRO A 27 27.35 -6.02 -10.41
C PRO A 27 25.90 -6.50 -10.51
N GLY A 28 25.62 -7.54 -11.31
CA GLY A 28 24.27 -8.08 -11.46
C GLY A 28 23.70 -8.64 -10.15
N LYS A 29 24.51 -9.34 -9.35
CA LYS A 29 24.09 -9.86 -8.03
C LYS A 29 23.78 -8.74 -7.05
N ILE A 30 24.60 -7.68 -7.03
CA ILE A 30 24.39 -6.51 -6.17
C ILE A 30 23.09 -5.81 -6.57
N SER A 31 22.83 -5.61 -7.86
CA SER A 31 21.59 -5.00 -8.35
C SER A 31 20.34 -5.76 -7.88
N ILE A 32 20.33 -7.09 -8.01
CA ILE A 32 19.22 -7.93 -7.51
C ILE A 32 19.04 -7.74 -6.00
N LEU A 33 20.12 -7.79 -5.23
CA LEU A 33 20.05 -7.64 -3.77
C LEU A 33 19.49 -6.27 -3.37
N VAL A 34 19.92 -5.20 -4.05
CA VAL A 34 19.43 -3.83 -3.80
C VAL A 34 17.94 -3.72 -4.15
N LEU A 35 17.50 -4.27 -5.28
CA LEU A 35 16.09 -4.23 -5.68
C LEU A 35 15.19 -5.02 -4.71
N LEU A 36 15.63 -6.21 -4.28
CA LEU A 36 14.89 -7.02 -3.31
C LEU A 36 14.81 -6.34 -1.93
N THR A 37 15.90 -5.76 -1.45
CA THR A 37 15.91 -5.02 -0.18
C THR A 37 15.07 -3.75 -0.25
N ALA A 38 15.09 -3.03 -1.37
CA ALA A 38 14.21 -1.89 -1.61
C ALA A 38 12.73 -2.31 -1.64
N GLN A 39 12.40 -3.44 -2.27
CA GLN A 39 11.04 -3.98 -2.29
C GLN A 39 10.54 -4.32 -0.89
N LEU A 40 11.37 -4.95 -0.06
CA LEU A 40 11.04 -5.21 1.35
C LEU A 40 10.75 -3.90 2.09
N GLY A 41 11.61 -2.89 1.92
CA GLY A 41 11.39 -1.56 2.49
C GLY A 41 10.05 -0.95 2.05
N LEU A 42 9.71 -1.06 0.76
CA LEU A 42 8.45 -0.56 0.22
C LEU A 42 7.23 -1.26 0.84
N CYS A 43 7.29 -2.57 1.07
CA CYS A 43 6.23 -3.30 1.76
C CYS A 43 5.99 -2.75 3.18
N PHE A 44 7.07 -2.47 3.93
CA PHE A 44 6.95 -1.85 5.26
C PHE A 44 6.39 -0.43 5.19
N ILE A 45 6.78 0.37 4.19
CA ILE A 45 6.25 1.72 3.99
C ILE A 45 4.75 1.67 3.72
N ILE A 46 4.30 0.80 2.81
CA ILE A 46 2.87 0.65 2.49
C ILE A 46 2.09 0.23 3.74
N ARG A 47 2.60 -0.76 4.50
CA ARG A 47 1.98 -1.17 5.77
C ARG A 47 1.90 -0.02 6.77
N TRP A 48 2.97 0.75 6.92
CA TRP A 48 2.98 1.91 7.81
C TRP A 48 1.94 2.96 7.40
N VAL A 49 1.86 3.28 6.11
CA VAL A 49 0.90 4.25 5.56
C VAL A 49 -0.53 3.78 5.80
N ASN A 50 -0.84 2.49 5.57
CA ASN A 50 -2.16 1.91 5.86
C ASN A 50 -2.52 2.05 7.34
N LEU A 51 -1.60 1.69 8.26
CA LEU A 51 -1.81 1.84 9.69
C LEU A 51 -2.02 3.30 10.10
N TRP A 52 -1.24 4.22 9.53
CA TRP A 52 -1.37 5.65 9.81
C TRP A 52 -2.72 6.21 9.33
N MET A 53 -3.16 5.83 8.13
CA MET A 53 -4.47 6.21 7.60
C MET A 53 -5.61 5.63 8.44
N ASN A 54 -5.52 4.37 8.88
CA ASN A 54 -6.50 3.78 9.78
C ASN A 54 -6.58 4.52 11.12
N LYS A 55 -5.43 4.88 11.72
CA LYS A 55 -5.40 5.68 12.95
C LYS A 55 -6.08 7.04 12.77
N LYS A 56 -5.80 7.73 11.65
CA LYS A 56 -6.42 9.02 11.33
C LYS A 56 -7.94 8.89 11.17
N LYS A 57 -8.40 7.86 10.45
CA LYS A 57 -9.84 7.58 10.27
C LYS A 57 -10.54 7.23 11.57
N LYS A 58 -9.92 6.37 12.39
CA LYS A 58 -10.47 6.02 13.72
C LYS A 58 -10.68 7.26 14.57
N ARG A 59 -9.69 8.18 14.60
CA ARG A 59 -9.84 9.46 15.31
C ARG A 59 -10.99 10.31 14.76
N GLY A 60 -11.07 10.47 13.44
CA GLY A 60 -12.15 11.23 12.80
C GLY A 60 -13.54 10.62 13.04
N LEU A 61 -13.64 9.29 13.11
CA LEU A 61 -14.88 8.59 13.43
C LEU A 61 -15.30 8.82 14.88
N GLU A 62 -14.35 8.78 15.83
CA GLU A 62 -14.63 9.09 17.24
C GLU A 62 -15.07 10.56 17.43
N GLU A 63 -14.45 11.50 16.72
CA GLU A 63 -14.86 12.91 16.70
C GLU A 63 -16.28 13.08 16.11
N LEU A 64 -16.62 12.36 15.05
CA LEU A 64 -17.97 12.34 14.46
C LEU A 64 -19.03 11.76 15.42
N LYS A 65 -18.71 10.63 16.07
CA LYS A 65 -19.58 10.04 17.09
C LYS A 65 -19.84 11.01 18.23
N ALA A 66 -18.78 11.65 18.74
CA ALA A 66 -18.88 12.61 19.84
C ALA A 66 -19.70 13.85 19.45
N ARG A 67 -19.48 14.40 18.26
CA ARG A 67 -20.20 15.60 17.77
C ARG A 67 -21.68 15.33 17.55
N ASN A 68 -22.02 14.14 17.04
CA ASN A 68 -23.39 13.80 16.67
C ASN A 68 -24.13 13.03 17.79
N GLY A 69 -23.46 12.70 18.90
CA GLY A 69 -24.03 11.93 20.01
C GLY A 69 -24.51 10.55 19.60
N TRP A 70 -23.85 9.92 18.62
CA TRP A 70 -24.31 8.65 18.04
C TRP A 70 -24.22 7.50 19.04
N THR A 71 -25.30 6.72 19.12
CA THR A 71 -25.33 5.42 19.79
C THR A 71 -24.63 4.34 18.95
N GLU A 72 -24.36 3.17 19.53
CA GLU A 72 -23.75 2.07 18.77
C GLU A 72 -24.65 1.61 17.60
N GLU A 73 -25.97 1.70 17.77
CA GLU A 73 -26.98 1.42 16.75
C GLU A 73 -26.92 2.44 15.60
N ASP A 74 -26.78 3.73 15.90
CA ASP A 74 -26.65 4.78 14.88
C ASP A 74 -25.37 4.60 14.05
N VAL A 75 -24.27 4.21 14.70
CA VAL A 75 -22.99 3.92 14.03
C VAL A 75 -23.13 2.73 13.06
N LYS A 76 -23.87 1.69 13.43
CA LYS A 76 -24.16 0.56 12.54
C LYS A 76 -25.00 1.00 11.34
N ARG A 77 -26.06 1.78 11.57
CA ARG A 77 -26.93 2.30 10.50
C ARG A 77 -26.17 3.18 9.50
N GLU A 78 -25.32 4.08 10.00
CA GLU A 78 -24.51 4.95 9.13
C GLU A 78 -23.41 4.16 8.40
N ARG A 79 -22.86 3.10 9.00
CA ARG A 79 -21.94 2.18 8.32
C ARG A 79 -22.63 1.45 7.16
N GLU A 80 -23.85 0.95 7.37
CA GLU A 80 -24.63 0.31 6.31
C GLU A 80 -24.93 1.29 5.19
N ARG A 81 -25.40 2.50 5.53
CA ARG A 81 -25.63 3.57 4.55
C ARG A 81 -24.37 3.90 3.76
N ALA A 82 -23.22 3.98 4.43
CA ALA A 82 -21.93 4.22 3.81
C ALA A 82 -21.48 3.08 2.88
N ALA A 83 -21.89 1.84 3.16
CA ALA A 83 -21.60 0.68 2.32
C ALA A 83 -22.42 0.68 1.02
N PHE A 84 -23.63 1.24 1.03
CA PHE A 84 -24.47 1.40 -0.17
C PHE A 84 -24.21 2.70 -0.94
N SER A 85 -23.49 3.65 -0.35
CA SER A 85 -23.05 4.84 -1.07
C SER A 85 -21.74 4.54 -1.82
N ASP A 86 -21.62 4.99 -3.07
CA ASP A 86 -20.39 4.91 -3.89
C ASP A 86 -19.28 5.86 -3.38
N MET A 87 -18.88 5.69 -2.12
CA MET A 87 -17.79 6.43 -1.51
C MET A 87 -16.45 5.77 -1.82
N THR A 88 -15.47 6.59 -2.19
CA THR A 88 -14.07 6.14 -2.28
C THR A 88 -13.52 5.76 -0.90
N ASP A 89 -12.43 4.99 -0.88
CA ASP A 89 -11.70 4.60 0.33
C ASP A 89 -11.36 5.81 1.20
N LYS A 90 -10.99 6.95 0.62
CA LYS A 90 -10.69 8.17 1.38
C LYS A 90 -11.93 8.87 1.96
N GLN A 91 -13.07 8.76 1.29
CA GLN A 91 -14.31 9.41 1.70
C GLN A 91 -15.03 8.62 2.79
N ASN A 92 -14.98 7.28 2.74
CA ASN A 92 -15.68 6.43 3.69
C ASN A 92 -14.96 6.41 5.07
N PRO A 93 -15.57 6.98 6.14
CA PRO A 93 -14.98 6.99 7.48
C PRO A 93 -14.88 5.61 8.10
N PHE A 94 -15.70 4.66 7.64
CA PHE A 94 -15.76 3.28 8.13
C PHE A 94 -14.85 2.32 7.36
N PHE A 95 -14.22 2.77 6.27
CA PHE A 95 -13.32 1.93 5.49
C PHE A 95 -11.98 1.74 6.22
N GLU A 96 -11.58 0.49 6.41
CA GLU A 96 -10.33 0.09 7.04
C GLU A 96 -9.37 -0.50 6.00
N TYR A 97 -8.16 0.07 5.91
CA TYR A 97 -7.11 -0.46 5.04
C TYR A 97 -6.52 -1.73 5.65
N THR A 98 -6.31 -2.77 4.83
CA THR A 98 -5.61 -3.98 5.26
C THR A 98 -4.14 -3.66 5.50
N ALA A 99 -3.63 -3.99 6.68
CA ALA A 99 -2.26 -3.68 7.10
C ALA A 99 -1.43 -4.94 7.34
#